data_AF-A0A267FLA3-F1
#
_entry.id   AF-A0A267FLA3-F1
#
_cell.length_a   1.000
_cell.length_b   1.000
_cell.length_c   1.000
_cell.angle_alpha   90.00
_cell.angle_beta   90.00
_cell.angle_gamma   90.00
#
_symmetry.space_group_name_H-M   'P 1'
#
loop_
_entity.id
_entity.type
_entity.pdbx_description
1 polymer ?
#
loop_
_entity_poly.entity_id
_entity_poly.type
_entity_poly.pdbx_seq_one_letter_code
_entity_poly.pdbx_strand_id
1 'polypeptide(L)'
;MFWFGDLNFRLVRIERDEVERLVNHGKFDRLLDFHDELNLVRQLKKKPEPQWSRYADMFEGFQEEKINFKPSYKFEVGGNQYAVEKSRIPSWCDRVLFHSASVPCKVIKYDCFLSNQMSDHKPVACVLQVDIAKVNQERRQRVYREVIRLIDQLENAILPQCVLDPGHEISFGQVAFFETYETGVSLRNTGRVPVRWHFNGSDAFGGDTCPAFMRLTPTTSRIDVDSQQSIKLSLSLKDRHIAEAMRRWAEEQPNPVFRPEDILVVVLTGGKHFFLIPQADLVPTCFGLPLAVACRLARPVSRLEPDDLRAAIRLAYRRGSAAATGENPDKYDDDVESVSASFGQLPGFLTEPQPLPREVVRLIRHIRRHHLTTQDLLTDVTNTEEILRSAELLTSTDLMDELPLESIAGKSYLQTLFVYLECLPDSLLPEPGSPLAANLLCLVLDLAQELLANSDKNGVHRDLLCRQLARVLCKDQPAGSEPRQESERRILDCLSRCLSDQPREPRFRLPAGALGSSQPLPL
;
A
#
# COMPACT_ATOMS: atom_id res chain seq x y z
N MET A 1 -12.45 61.66 5.51
CA MET A 1 -12.15 61.85 6.95
C MET A 1 -13.05 62.96 7.47
N PHE A 2 -13.62 62.79 8.67
CA PHE A 2 -14.45 63.79 9.34
C PHE A 2 -13.78 64.19 10.67
N TRP A 3 -13.74 65.49 10.95
CA TRP A 3 -13.17 66.05 12.18
C TRP A 3 -14.16 67.05 12.77
N PHE A 4 -14.69 66.78 13.95
CA PHE A 4 -15.70 67.64 14.57
C PHE A 4 -15.63 67.64 16.10
N GLY A 5 -16.19 68.69 16.70
CA GLY A 5 -16.27 68.88 18.16
C GLY A 5 -15.88 70.29 18.58
N ASP A 6 -15.65 70.50 19.88
CA ASP A 6 -15.09 71.74 20.42
C ASP A 6 -13.60 71.83 20.08
N LEU A 7 -13.29 72.59 19.03
CA LEU A 7 -11.92 72.88 18.59
C LEU A 7 -11.31 74.06 19.37
N ASN A 8 -12.09 74.74 20.22
CA ASN A 8 -11.65 75.81 21.12
C ASN A 8 -11.03 77.05 20.43
N PHE A 9 -11.24 77.23 19.12
CA PHE A 9 -10.85 78.44 18.39
C PHE A 9 -11.77 79.62 18.74
N ARG A 10 -11.18 80.79 18.97
CA ARG A 10 -11.87 81.99 19.45
C ARG A 10 -11.81 83.13 18.42
N LEU A 11 -12.65 84.14 18.62
CA LEU A 11 -12.48 85.42 17.93
C LEU A 11 -11.37 86.23 18.59
N VAL A 12 -10.49 86.82 17.77
CA VAL A 12 -9.33 87.61 18.21
C VAL A 12 -9.32 89.00 17.58
N ARG A 13 -8.63 89.94 18.23
CA ARG A 13 -8.39 91.31 17.73
C ARG A 13 -9.70 92.08 17.45
N ILE A 14 -10.74 91.83 18.24
CA ILE A 14 -12.03 92.50 18.19
C ILE A 14 -12.60 92.62 19.61
N GLU A 15 -13.27 93.71 19.91
CA GLU A 15 -13.91 93.92 21.21
C GLU A 15 -15.31 93.28 21.25
N ARG A 16 -15.75 92.87 22.45
CA ARG A 16 -17.03 92.18 22.65
C ARG A 16 -18.21 92.94 22.08
N ASP A 17 -18.31 94.24 22.38
CA ASP A 17 -19.44 95.07 21.96
C ASP A 17 -19.58 95.11 20.44
N GLU A 18 -18.46 95.14 19.73
CA GLU A 18 -18.42 95.09 18.27
C GLU A 18 -18.80 93.70 17.73
N VAL A 19 -18.37 92.61 18.40
CA VAL A 19 -18.83 91.25 18.06
C VAL A 19 -20.34 91.12 18.22
N GLU A 20 -20.89 91.54 19.36
CA GLU A 20 -22.34 91.49 19.61
C GLU A 20 -23.11 92.32 18.59
N ARG A 21 -22.62 93.53 18.26
CA ARG A 21 -23.20 94.37 17.21
C ARG A 21 -23.21 93.64 15.87
N LEU A 22 -22.09 93.05 15.44
CA LEU A 22 -21.99 92.35 14.15
C LEU A 22 -22.83 91.07 14.12
N VAL A 23 -22.87 90.30 15.20
CA VAL A 23 -23.71 89.10 15.35
C VAL A 23 -25.20 89.46 15.26
N ASN A 24 -25.63 90.54 15.91
CA ASN A 24 -27.02 91.00 15.88
C ASN A 24 -27.45 91.52 14.50
N HIS A 25 -26.51 92.04 13.71
CA HIS A 25 -26.74 92.42 12.30
C HIS A 25 -26.52 91.28 11.29
N GLY A 26 -26.29 90.05 11.77
CA GLY A 26 -26.06 88.86 10.92
C GLY A 26 -24.79 88.93 10.06
N LYS A 27 -23.80 89.75 10.45
CA LYS A 27 -22.54 89.95 9.71
C LYS A 27 -21.48 88.90 10.10
N PHE A 28 -21.84 87.62 10.03
CA PHE A 28 -20.96 86.50 10.43
C PHE A 28 -19.73 86.38 9.55
N ASP A 29 -19.88 86.55 8.23
CA ASP A 29 -18.77 86.49 7.28
C ASP A 29 -17.61 87.43 7.67
N ARG A 30 -17.91 88.64 8.15
CA ARG A 30 -16.87 89.58 8.62
C ARG A 30 -16.12 89.08 9.84
N LEU A 31 -16.82 88.46 10.79
CA LEU A 31 -16.20 87.90 11.99
C LEU A 31 -15.35 86.68 11.63
N LEU A 32 -15.88 85.82 10.76
CA LEU A 32 -15.22 84.59 10.30
C LEU A 32 -14.01 84.86 9.40
N ASP A 33 -14.03 85.88 8.56
CA ASP A 33 -12.93 86.17 7.63
C ASP A 33 -11.75 86.86 8.31
N PHE A 34 -12.01 87.78 9.27
CA PHE A 34 -11.00 88.68 9.82
C PHE A 34 -10.63 88.42 11.28
N HIS A 35 -11.47 87.72 12.03
CA HIS A 35 -11.32 87.58 13.48
C HIS A 35 -11.33 86.13 13.99
N ASP A 36 -11.76 85.15 13.21
CA ASP A 36 -11.81 83.73 13.61
C ASP A 36 -10.44 83.05 13.52
N GLU A 37 -9.91 82.58 14.66
CA GLU A 37 -8.59 81.96 14.74
C GLU A 37 -8.42 80.77 13.78
N LEU A 38 -9.44 79.91 13.61
CA LEU A 38 -9.35 78.74 12.73
C LEU A 38 -9.22 79.17 11.26
N ASN A 39 -10.07 80.09 10.81
CA ASN A 39 -10.00 80.61 9.45
C ASN A 39 -8.70 81.36 9.20
N LEU A 40 -8.21 82.15 10.17
CA LEU A 40 -6.91 82.81 10.09
C LEU A 40 -5.78 81.77 9.95
N VAL A 41 -5.74 80.72 10.77
CA VAL A 41 -4.76 79.63 10.66
C VAL A 41 -4.82 78.92 9.31
N ARG A 42 -6.02 78.66 8.78
CA ARG A 42 -6.20 78.06 7.45
C ARG A 42 -5.76 78.99 6.31
N GLN A 43 -5.86 80.31 6.50
CA GLN A 43 -5.40 81.34 5.55
C GLN A 43 -3.89 81.63 5.66
N LEU A 44 -3.25 81.37 6.82
CA LEU A 44 -1.83 81.61 7.10
C LEU A 44 -0.86 80.82 6.20
N LYS A 45 -1.34 79.88 5.38
CA LYS A 45 -0.57 79.32 4.24
C LYS A 45 0.08 80.40 3.34
N LYS A 46 -0.37 81.66 3.42
CA LYS A 46 0.21 82.80 2.68
C LYS A 46 1.29 83.61 3.41
N LYS A 47 1.61 83.37 4.70
CA LYS A 47 2.67 84.08 5.44
C LYS A 47 3.42 83.18 6.43
N PRO A 48 4.77 83.09 6.38
CA PRO A 48 5.53 82.17 7.20
C PRO A 48 5.86 82.78 8.56
N GLU A 49 5.09 82.46 9.60
CA GLU A 49 5.56 82.57 10.98
C GLU A 49 5.76 81.17 11.61
N PRO A 50 6.89 80.88 12.29
CA PRO A 50 7.28 79.52 12.67
C PRO A 50 6.36 78.80 13.68
N GLN A 51 5.59 79.53 14.49
CA GLN A 51 4.76 78.93 15.55
C GLN A 51 3.39 78.44 15.03
N TRP A 52 2.89 79.01 13.92
CA TRP A 52 1.56 78.75 13.37
C TRP A 52 1.58 77.77 12.18
N SER A 53 2.76 77.49 11.62
CA SER A 53 2.95 76.57 10.49
C SER A 53 2.45 75.15 10.78
N ARG A 54 2.75 74.60 11.97
CA ARG A 54 2.31 73.25 12.37
C ARG A 54 0.79 73.12 12.49
N TYR A 55 0.09 74.20 12.82
CA TYR A 55 -1.38 74.22 12.90
C TYR A 55 -2.02 74.38 11.51
N ALA A 56 -1.37 75.09 10.58
CA ALA A 56 -1.85 75.22 9.21
C ALA A 56 -1.81 73.89 8.43
N ASP A 57 -0.75 73.09 8.64
CA ASP A 57 -0.60 71.77 8.02
C ASP A 57 -1.65 70.77 8.53
N MET A 58 -2.04 70.87 9.81
CA MET A 58 -3.02 69.98 10.45
C MET A 58 -4.43 70.06 9.83
N PHE A 59 -4.81 71.23 9.31
CA PHE A 59 -6.11 71.46 8.65
C PHE A 59 -6.00 71.52 7.13
N GLU A 60 -4.86 71.13 6.55
CA GLU A 60 -4.70 71.05 5.11
C GLU A 60 -5.69 70.06 4.49
N GLY A 61 -6.32 70.46 3.38
CA GLY A 61 -7.30 69.64 2.66
C GLY A 61 -8.69 69.58 3.31
N PHE A 62 -8.82 69.97 4.59
CA PHE A 62 -10.11 70.04 5.26
C PHE A 62 -10.94 71.21 4.75
N GLN A 63 -12.21 70.91 4.50
CA GLN A 63 -13.27 71.81 4.08
C GLN A 63 -14.28 71.96 5.20
N GLU A 64 -14.98 73.08 5.20
CA GLU A 64 -16.06 73.39 6.13
C GLU A 64 -17.17 74.10 5.36
N GLU A 65 -18.43 73.78 5.65
CA GLU A 65 -19.56 74.48 5.05
C GLU A 65 -19.67 75.90 5.60
N LYS A 66 -20.26 76.81 4.80
CA LYS A 66 -20.48 78.18 5.22
C LYS A 66 -21.31 78.22 6.52
N ILE A 67 -20.74 78.85 7.56
CA ILE A 67 -21.42 79.10 8.83
C ILE A 67 -22.41 80.24 8.65
N ASN A 68 -23.71 79.94 8.76
CA ASN A 68 -24.80 80.92 8.70
C ASN A 68 -25.53 81.09 10.04
N PHE A 69 -24.93 80.60 11.13
CA PHE A 69 -25.50 80.62 12.47
C PHE A 69 -24.63 81.44 13.43
N LYS A 70 -25.24 81.92 14.52
CA LYS A 70 -24.57 82.72 15.56
C LYS A 70 -23.48 81.91 16.27
N PRO A 71 -22.45 82.56 16.86
CA PRO A 71 -21.43 81.87 17.66
C PRO A 71 -21.99 80.81 18.62
N SER A 72 -21.38 79.63 18.67
CA SER A 72 -21.86 78.49 19.49
C SER A 72 -21.50 78.62 20.98
N TYR A 73 -20.67 79.61 21.34
CA TYR A 73 -20.11 79.83 22.67
C TYR A 73 -19.93 81.34 22.93
N LYS A 74 -19.94 81.89 24.15
CA LYS A 74 -20.29 81.33 25.45
C LYS A 74 -21.69 81.79 25.85
N PHE A 75 -22.62 80.88 26.05
CA PHE A 75 -23.96 81.20 26.51
C PHE A 75 -24.08 81.11 28.04
N GLU A 76 -25.08 81.78 28.59
CA GLU A 76 -25.54 81.51 29.95
C GLU A 76 -26.21 80.13 30.02
N VAL A 77 -25.90 79.37 31.06
CA VAL A 77 -26.56 78.08 31.31
C VAL A 77 -28.04 78.37 31.62
N GLY A 78 -28.94 77.65 30.96
CA GLY A 78 -30.38 77.85 31.04
C GLY A 78 -30.95 78.87 30.05
N GLY A 79 -30.13 79.45 29.17
CA GLY A 79 -30.58 80.49 28.24
C GLY A 79 -29.88 80.51 26.88
N ASN A 80 -30.31 81.46 26.04
CA ASN A 80 -29.73 81.75 24.73
C ASN A 80 -29.13 83.17 24.67
N GLN A 81 -28.77 83.71 25.84
CA GLN A 81 -28.04 84.96 25.99
C GLN A 81 -26.55 84.65 26.16
N TYR A 82 -25.68 85.50 25.63
CA TYR A 82 -24.23 85.33 25.78
C TYR A 82 -23.80 85.75 27.18
N ALA A 83 -23.06 84.87 27.88
CA ALA A 83 -22.64 85.09 29.25
C ALA A 83 -21.71 86.30 29.38
N VAL A 84 -22.06 87.29 30.21
CA VAL A 84 -21.27 88.52 30.42
C VAL A 84 -20.06 88.27 31.34
N GLU A 85 -20.07 87.17 32.09
CA GLU A 85 -18.99 86.80 33.02
C GLU A 85 -17.61 86.71 32.36
N LYS A 86 -16.61 87.32 33.01
CA LYS A 86 -15.19 87.35 32.58
C LYS A 86 -14.96 87.94 31.18
N SER A 87 -15.90 88.74 30.64
CA SER A 87 -15.79 89.44 29.35
C SER A 87 -15.40 88.54 28.17
N ARG A 88 -15.80 87.27 28.18
CA ARG A 88 -15.43 86.35 27.08
C ARG A 88 -16.15 86.73 25.79
N ILE A 89 -15.44 86.77 24.67
CA ILE A 89 -16.02 87.13 23.37
C ILE A 89 -16.78 85.92 22.80
N PRO A 90 -18.05 86.08 22.36
CA PRO A 90 -18.78 85.01 21.69
C PRO A 90 -18.01 84.48 20.45
N SER A 91 -17.81 83.17 20.33
CA SER A 91 -16.97 82.53 19.31
C SER A 91 -17.57 81.21 18.77
N TRP A 92 -17.15 80.78 17.58
CA TRP A 92 -17.50 79.48 16.98
C TRP A 92 -16.47 78.42 17.33
N CYS A 93 -16.70 77.71 18.42
CA CYS A 93 -15.73 76.77 18.97
C CYS A 93 -16.03 75.34 18.54
N ASP A 94 -17.31 75.05 18.36
CA ASP A 94 -17.80 73.77 17.86
C ASP A 94 -17.84 73.81 16.32
N ARG A 95 -17.02 72.98 15.66
CA ARG A 95 -16.85 73.00 14.19
C ARG A 95 -16.97 71.59 13.61
N VAL A 96 -17.37 71.49 12.35
CA VAL A 96 -17.38 70.22 11.60
C VAL A 96 -16.59 70.39 10.30
N LEU A 97 -15.41 69.79 10.25
CA LEU A 97 -14.50 69.79 9.11
C LEU A 97 -14.53 68.41 8.42
N PHE A 98 -14.36 68.39 7.10
CA PHE A 98 -14.26 67.14 6.33
C PHE A 98 -13.19 67.24 5.24
N HIS A 99 -12.47 66.14 5.02
CA HIS A 99 -11.52 66.02 3.92
C HIS A 99 -11.82 64.76 3.10
N SER A 100 -11.95 64.93 1.79
CA SER A 100 -12.13 63.84 0.85
C SER A 100 -11.22 64.02 -0.36
N ALA A 101 -10.39 63.01 -0.66
CA ALA A 101 -9.42 63.06 -1.75
C ALA A 101 -10.02 62.60 -3.10
N SER A 102 -10.94 61.64 -3.08
CA SER A 102 -11.43 60.94 -4.28
C SER A 102 -12.92 60.69 -4.29
N VAL A 103 -13.63 60.94 -3.19
CA VAL A 103 -15.05 60.67 -3.04
C VAL A 103 -15.82 62.00 -2.95
N PRO A 104 -16.81 62.27 -3.83
CA PRO A 104 -17.64 63.45 -3.68
C PRO A 104 -18.33 63.48 -2.31
N CYS A 105 -18.21 64.60 -1.61
CA CYS A 105 -18.89 64.84 -0.35
C CYS A 105 -19.70 66.12 -0.47
N LYS A 106 -21.03 66.01 -0.34
CA LYS A 106 -21.96 67.12 -0.44
C LYS A 106 -22.54 67.42 0.94
N VAL A 107 -22.41 68.65 1.41
CA VAL A 107 -23.07 69.09 2.64
C VAL A 107 -24.54 69.38 2.33
N ILE A 108 -25.44 68.81 3.14
CA ILE A 108 -26.90 69.00 3.04
C ILE A 108 -27.34 70.10 4.02
N LYS A 109 -26.79 70.11 5.23
CA LYS A 109 -27.16 71.06 6.29
C LYS A 109 -25.98 71.28 7.22
N TYR A 110 -25.73 72.53 7.60
CA TYR A 110 -24.78 72.91 8.65
C TYR A 110 -25.39 73.98 9.55
N ASP A 111 -25.60 73.65 10.83
CA ASP A 111 -26.44 74.47 11.71
C ASP A 111 -26.08 74.31 13.20
N CYS A 112 -26.51 75.30 14.00
CA CYS A 112 -26.34 75.34 15.45
C CYS A 112 -27.70 75.29 16.16
N PHE A 113 -27.83 74.38 17.12
CA PHE A 113 -29.10 74.08 17.77
C PHE A 113 -29.23 74.81 19.10
N LEU A 114 -29.85 75.98 19.06
CA LEU A 114 -30.14 76.82 20.24
C LEU A 114 -31.23 76.24 21.18
N SER A 115 -31.85 75.11 20.82
CA SER A 115 -32.81 74.42 21.68
C SER A 115 -32.16 73.81 22.91
N ASN A 116 -30.86 73.46 22.84
CA ASN A 116 -30.14 72.97 24.01
C ASN A 116 -29.70 74.14 24.90
N GLN A 117 -30.20 74.17 26.13
CA GLN A 117 -29.92 75.22 27.11
C GLN A 117 -29.14 74.70 28.34
N MET A 118 -28.79 73.41 28.36
CA MET A 118 -28.13 72.79 29.53
C MET A 118 -26.63 73.09 29.64
N SER A 119 -26.02 73.68 28.61
CA SER A 119 -24.59 74.01 28.55
C SER A 119 -24.39 75.43 28.01
N ASP A 120 -23.23 76.00 28.32
CA ASP A 120 -22.71 77.26 27.76
C ASP A 120 -22.23 77.11 26.30
N HIS A 121 -22.20 75.88 25.77
CA HIS A 121 -22.02 75.56 24.36
C HIS A 121 -23.35 75.13 23.70
N LYS A 122 -23.52 75.50 22.43
CA LYS A 122 -24.66 75.09 21.60
C LYS A 122 -24.19 74.05 20.58
N PRO A 123 -24.86 72.87 20.48
CA PRO A 123 -24.46 71.81 19.56
C PRO A 123 -24.45 72.29 18.11
N VAL A 124 -23.38 71.98 17.40
CA VAL A 124 -23.24 72.20 15.96
C VAL A 124 -23.29 70.86 15.24
N ALA A 125 -24.14 70.74 14.21
CA ALA A 125 -24.25 69.52 13.42
C ALA A 125 -24.13 69.79 11.93
N CYS A 126 -23.49 68.86 11.23
CA CYS A 126 -23.34 68.86 9.77
C CYS A 126 -23.87 67.54 9.19
N VAL A 127 -24.82 67.63 8.25
CA VAL A 127 -25.35 66.48 7.50
C VAL A 127 -24.64 66.40 6.16
N LEU A 128 -23.97 65.28 5.90
CA LEU A 128 -23.14 65.07 4.70
C LEU A 128 -23.67 63.88 3.89
N GLN A 129 -23.73 64.01 2.57
CA GLN A 129 -23.95 62.92 1.62
C GLN A 129 -22.61 62.49 1.01
N VAL A 130 -22.33 61.19 1.05
CA VAL A 130 -21.07 60.59 0.57
C VAL A 130 -21.36 59.34 -0.25
N ASP A 131 -20.68 59.21 -1.39
CA ASP A 131 -20.77 58.02 -2.23
C ASP A 131 -19.77 56.96 -1.77
N ILE A 132 -20.23 55.73 -1.50
CA ILE A 132 -19.35 54.64 -1.08
C ILE A 132 -19.27 53.56 -2.17
N ALA A 133 -18.06 53.05 -2.42
CA ALA A 133 -17.88 51.92 -3.33
C ALA A 133 -18.52 50.67 -2.72
N LYS A 134 -19.48 50.06 -3.42
CA LYS A 134 -20.12 48.80 -3.04
C LYS A 134 -19.63 47.68 -3.92
N VAL A 135 -19.14 46.60 -3.30
CA VAL A 135 -18.72 45.40 -4.03
C VAL A 135 -19.92 44.80 -4.77
N ASN A 136 -19.77 44.58 -6.08
CA ASN A 136 -20.75 43.84 -6.87
C ASN A 136 -20.67 42.35 -6.50
N GLN A 137 -21.68 41.88 -5.76
CA GLN A 137 -21.74 40.52 -5.23
C GLN A 137 -21.78 39.46 -6.33
N GLU A 138 -22.50 39.70 -7.42
CA GLU A 138 -22.64 38.76 -8.54
C GLU A 138 -21.32 38.56 -9.28
N ARG A 139 -20.61 39.65 -9.58
CA ARG A 139 -19.28 39.59 -10.20
C ARG A 139 -18.29 38.86 -9.30
N ARG A 140 -18.29 39.15 -8.00
CA ARG A 140 -17.44 38.45 -7.03
C ARG A 140 -17.72 36.94 -7.02
N GLN A 141 -18.99 36.54 -6.99
CA GLN A 141 -19.39 35.12 -7.03
C GLN A 141 -19.02 34.43 -8.35
N ARG A 142 -19.08 35.14 -9.49
CA ARG A 142 -18.62 34.60 -10.78
C ARG A 142 -17.11 34.31 -10.73
N VAL A 143 -16.30 35.31 -10.38
CA VAL A 143 -14.84 35.17 -10.32
C VAL A 143 -14.44 34.09 -9.32
N TYR A 144 -15.08 34.05 -8.15
CA TYR A 144 -14.83 33.02 -7.14
C TYR A 144 -15.06 31.60 -7.67
N ARG A 145 -16.16 31.37 -8.40
CA ARG A 145 -16.45 30.07 -9.03
C ARG A 145 -15.45 29.71 -10.12
N GLU A 146 -14.99 30.68 -10.91
CA GLU A 146 -13.97 30.47 -11.94
C GLU A 146 -12.62 30.07 -11.32
N VAL A 147 -12.22 30.74 -10.25
CA VAL A 147 -10.98 30.42 -9.51
C VAL A 147 -11.04 29.02 -8.90
N ILE A 148 -12.15 28.64 -8.27
CA ILE A 148 -12.30 27.28 -7.73
C ILE A 148 -12.18 26.23 -8.84
N ARG A 149 -12.88 26.42 -9.96
CA ARG A 149 -12.79 25.48 -11.10
C ARG A 149 -11.36 25.35 -11.63
N LEU A 150 -10.61 26.45 -11.66
CA LEU A 150 -9.21 26.42 -12.08
C LEU A 150 -8.34 25.66 -11.08
N ILE A 151 -8.55 25.84 -9.77
CA ILE A 151 -7.85 25.09 -8.72
C ILE A 151 -8.14 23.59 -8.88
N ASP A 152 -9.42 23.21 -8.99
CA ASP A 152 -9.82 21.81 -9.19
C ASP A 152 -9.15 21.21 -10.44
N GLN A 153 -9.08 21.95 -11.55
CA GLN A 153 -8.42 21.51 -12.77
C GLN A 153 -6.91 21.31 -12.58
N LEU A 154 -6.24 22.22 -11.87
CA LEU A 154 -4.82 22.12 -11.58
C LEU A 154 -4.51 20.95 -10.64
N GLU A 155 -5.29 20.76 -9.58
CA GLU A 155 -5.14 19.64 -8.66
C GLU A 155 -5.31 18.30 -9.39
N ASN A 156 -6.35 18.16 -10.21
CA ASN A 156 -6.57 16.96 -11.02
C ASN A 156 -5.46 16.71 -12.04
N ALA A 157 -4.86 17.76 -12.60
CA ALA A 157 -3.77 17.66 -13.55
C ALA A 157 -2.43 17.21 -12.91
N ILE A 158 -2.28 17.41 -11.60
CA ILE A 158 -1.08 17.06 -10.82
C ILE A 158 -1.19 15.64 -10.23
N LEU A 159 -2.37 15.03 -10.22
CA LEU A 159 -2.53 13.66 -9.74
C LEU A 159 -1.67 12.67 -10.56
N PRO A 160 -0.90 11.78 -9.91
CA PRO A 160 -0.17 10.71 -10.56
C PRO A 160 -1.09 9.80 -11.38
N GLN A 161 -0.81 9.68 -12.68
CA GLN A 161 -1.55 8.80 -13.57
C GLN A 161 -0.60 7.85 -14.28
N CYS A 162 -0.87 6.55 -14.14
CA CYS A 162 -0.16 5.53 -14.87
C CYS A 162 -1.16 4.58 -15.54
N VAL A 163 -0.68 3.82 -16.50
CA VAL A 163 -1.43 2.75 -17.16
C VAL A 163 -0.56 1.50 -17.14
N LEU A 164 -1.19 0.34 -16.94
CA LEU A 164 -0.58 -0.96 -17.08
C LEU A 164 -0.79 -1.51 -18.48
N ASP A 165 0.26 -2.08 -19.06
CA ASP A 165 0.26 -2.75 -20.36
C ASP A 165 0.92 -4.13 -20.19
N PRO A 166 0.27 -5.25 -20.57
CA PRO A 166 -0.99 -5.37 -21.30
C PRO A 166 -2.27 -5.22 -20.46
N GLY A 167 -2.16 -5.24 -19.13
CA GLY A 167 -3.33 -5.13 -18.25
C GLY A 167 -3.04 -5.56 -16.82
N HIS A 168 -4.11 -5.90 -16.09
CA HIS A 168 -4.05 -6.36 -14.70
C HIS A 168 -3.78 -7.86 -14.57
N GLU A 169 -4.20 -8.65 -15.56
CA GLU A 169 -4.00 -10.10 -15.60
C GLU A 169 -2.67 -10.41 -16.25
N ILE A 170 -1.85 -11.21 -15.57
CA ILE A 170 -0.51 -11.57 -16.03
C ILE A 170 -0.47 -13.07 -16.19
N SER A 171 -0.43 -13.53 -17.43
CA SER A 171 -0.29 -14.95 -17.73
C SER A 171 1.19 -15.33 -17.81
N PHE A 172 1.58 -16.38 -17.08
CA PHE A 172 2.84 -17.09 -17.29
C PHE A 172 2.73 -18.18 -18.36
N GLY A 173 1.52 -18.43 -18.90
CA GLY A 173 1.25 -19.56 -19.77
C GLY A 173 1.36 -20.89 -19.02
N GLN A 174 1.81 -21.92 -19.72
CA GLN A 174 2.00 -23.25 -19.15
C GLN A 174 3.24 -23.28 -18.26
N VAL A 175 3.07 -23.72 -17.01
CA VAL A 175 4.15 -23.78 -16.02
C VAL A 175 4.31 -25.20 -15.49
N ALA A 176 5.54 -25.71 -15.51
CA ALA A 176 5.89 -27.07 -15.17
C ALA A 176 6.90 -27.13 -14.02
N PHE A 177 7.03 -28.32 -13.45
CA PHE A 177 7.97 -28.60 -12.38
C PHE A 177 9.42 -28.38 -12.82
N PHE A 178 10.24 -27.86 -11.92
CA PHE A 178 11.69 -27.68 -12.07
C PHE A 178 12.14 -26.61 -13.08
N GLU A 179 11.20 -25.83 -13.62
CA GLU A 179 11.46 -24.72 -14.53
C GLU A 179 11.34 -23.34 -13.85
N THR A 180 11.84 -22.30 -14.52
CA THR A 180 11.73 -20.91 -14.09
C THR A 180 11.18 -20.07 -15.22
N TYR A 181 10.07 -19.39 -14.96
CA TYR A 181 9.33 -18.59 -15.94
C TYR A 181 9.43 -17.11 -15.59
N GLU A 182 9.53 -16.28 -16.62
CA GLU A 182 9.63 -14.84 -16.47
C GLU A 182 8.65 -14.16 -17.41
N THR A 183 7.85 -13.25 -16.85
CA THR A 183 6.90 -12.41 -17.58
C THR A 183 6.95 -11.01 -16.99
N GLY A 184 6.20 -10.06 -17.53
CA GLY A 184 6.23 -8.71 -17.00
C GLY A 184 5.12 -7.83 -17.52
N VAL A 185 4.95 -6.69 -16.83
CA VAL A 185 4.04 -5.63 -17.24
C VAL A 185 4.81 -4.34 -17.37
N SER A 186 4.39 -3.46 -18.28
CA SER A 186 4.88 -2.10 -18.34
C SER A 186 3.96 -1.17 -17.55
N LEU A 187 4.52 -0.46 -16.59
CA LEU A 187 3.85 0.66 -15.92
C LEU A 187 4.27 1.95 -16.63
N ARG A 188 3.36 2.55 -17.39
CA ARG A 188 3.61 3.77 -18.17
C ARG A 188 3.03 4.99 -17.45
N ASN A 189 3.85 6.02 -17.24
CA ASN A 189 3.37 7.30 -16.73
C ASN A 189 2.71 8.10 -17.86
N THR A 190 1.42 8.40 -17.70
CA THR A 190 0.61 9.19 -18.65
C THR A 190 0.14 10.51 -18.03
N GLY A 191 0.54 10.78 -16.78
CA GLY A 191 0.26 12.01 -16.08
C GLY A 191 1.24 13.12 -16.42
N ARG A 192 1.08 14.28 -15.76
CA ARG A 192 1.94 15.47 -15.98
C ARG A 192 3.06 15.61 -14.96
N VAL A 193 3.17 14.68 -14.01
CA VAL A 193 4.17 14.70 -12.96
C VAL A 193 4.93 13.37 -12.89
N PRO A 194 6.20 13.37 -12.44
CA PRO A 194 6.92 12.15 -12.14
C PRO A 194 6.21 11.34 -11.05
N VAL A 195 6.17 10.03 -11.21
CA VAL A 195 5.47 9.12 -10.30
C VAL A 195 6.47 8.25 -9.57
N ARG A 196 6.28 8.09 -8.26
CA ARG A 196 6.96 7.06 -7.47
C ARG A 196 5.99 5.95 -7.14
N TRP A 197 6.47 4.72 -7.24
CA TRP A 197 5.67 3.55 -6.91
C TRP A 197 6.49 2.56 -6.11
N HIS A 198 5.81 1.76 -5.31
CA HIS A 198 6.39 0.62 -4.63
C HIS A 198 5.41 -0.56 -4.63
N PHE A 199 5.95 -1.76 -4.56
CA PHE A 199 5.21 -2.97 -4.32
C PHE A 199 4.86 -3.06 -2.83
N ASN A 200 3.60 -3.34 -2.51
CA ASN A 200 3.20 -3.62 -1.14
C ASN A 200 3.42 -5.11 -0.85
N GLY A 201 4.68 -5.43 -0.56
CA GLY A 201 5.13 -6.79 -0.27
C GLY A 201 4.97 -7.19 1.20
N SER A 202 4.31 -6.40 2.04
CA SER A 202 4.24 -6.63 3.48
C SER A 202 2.81 -6.67 3.97
N ASP A 203 2.44 -7.73 4.70
CA ASP A 203 1.17 -7.82 5.38
C ASP A 203 1.10 -6.81 6.54
N ALA A 204 -0.04 -6.71 7.23
CA ALA A 204 -0.21 -5.80 8.37
C ALA A 204 0.76 -6.04 9.54
N PHE A 205 1.50 -7.17 9.51
CA PHE A 205 2.45 -7.61 10.53
C PHE A 205 3.92 -7.59 10.05
N GLY A 206 4.17 -7.10 8.82
CA GLY A 206 5.52 -6.96 8.26
C GLY A 206 6.12 -8.23 7.65
N GLY A 207 5.31 -9.27 7.39
CA GLY A 207 5.72 -10.48 6.68
C GLY A 207 5.68 -10.31 5.15
N ASP A 208 6.62 -10.95 4.44
CA ASP A 208 6.71 -10.93 2.97
C ASP A 208 5.43 -11.57 2.37
N THR A 209 4.64 -10.82 1.61
CA THR A 209 3.36 -11.29 1.03
C THR A 209 3.56 -12.14 -0.21
N CYS A 210 4.74 -12.08 -0.83
CA CYS A 210 5.01 -12.87 -2.03
C CYS A 210 5.48 -14.28 -1.63
N PRO A 211 4.89 -15.36 -2.20
CA PRO A 211 5.37 -16.70 -1.96
C PRO A 211 6.83 -16.86 -2.36
N ALA A 212 7.57 -17.72 -1.67
CA ALA A 212 9.02 -17.89 -1.91
C ALA A 212 9.39 -18.33 -3.34
N PHE A 213 8.44 -18.88 -4.09
CA PHE A 213 8.59 -19.25 -5.51
C PHE A 213 8.28 -18.14 -6.50
N MET A 214 7.86 -16.97 -6.04
CA MET A 214 7.54 -15.83 -6.88
C MET A 214 8.35 -14.60 -6.47
N ARG A 215 8.77 -13.80 -7.46
CA ARG A 215 9.54 -12.57 -7.22
C ARG A 215 9.16 -11.47 -8.19
N LEU A 216 9.05 -10.24 -7.69
CA LEU A 216 8.91 -9.04 -8.50
C LEU A 216 10.19 -8.21 -8.52
N THR A 217 10.55 -7.65 -9.67
CA THR A 217 11.71 -6.78 -9.83
C THR A 217 11.48 -5.71 -10.90
N PRO A 218 11.72 -4.41 -10.62
CA PRO A 218 12.05 -3.85 -9.31
C PRO A 218 10.85 -3.87 -8.35
N THR A 219 11.08 -3.72 -7.05
CA THR A 219 10.00 -3.57 -6.04
C THR A 219 9.63 -2.11 -5.77
N THR A 220 10.44 -1.16 -6.22
CA THR A 220 10.19 0.27 -6.12
C THR A 220 10.95 0.99 -7.23
N SER A 221 10.36 2.03 -7.79
CA SER A 221 11.03 2.86 -8.80
C SER A 221 10.35 4.23 -8.93
N ARG A 222 11.00 5.12 -9.67
CA ARG A 222 10.48 6.41 -10.10
C ARG A 222 10.37 6.42 -11.62
N ILE A 223 9.23 6.87 -12.12
CA ILE A 223 8.94 6.97 -13.56
C ILE A 223 8.72 8.44 -13.89
N ASP A 224 9.56 8.99 -14.76
CA ASP A 224 9.40 10.36 -15.23
C ASP A 224 8.22 10.46 -16.21
N VAL A 225 7.84 11.70 -16.58
CA VAL A 225 6.70 11.96 -17.47
C VAL A 225 6.95 11.32 -18.84
N ASP A 226 5.89 10.75 -19.43
CA ASP A 226 5.89 10.04 -20.71
C ASP A 226 6.86 8.84 -20.81
N SER A 227 7.42 8.41 -19.67
CA SER A 227 8.30 7.25 -19.56
C SER A 227 7.55 6.02 -19.07
N GLN A 228 8.16 4.85 -19.21
CA GLN A 228 7.60 3.59 -18.71
C GLN A 228 8.65 2.76 -17.98
N GLN A 229 8.19 1.93 -17.05
CA GLN A 229 9.01 0.99 -16.30
C GLN A 229 8.49 -0.43 -16.53
N SER A 230 9.38 -1.33 -16.94
CA SER A 230 9.07 -2.76 -16.95
C SER A 230 9.16 -3.32 -15.53
N ILE A 231 8.11 -3.99 -15.08
CA ILE A 231 8.06 -4.76 -13.84
C ILE A 231 8.12 -6.23 -14.26
N LYS A 232 9.19 -6.91 -13.87
CA LYS A 232 9.44 -8.33 -14.18
C LYS A 232 8.90 -9.19 -13.04
N LEU A 233 8.12 -10.21 -13.37
CA LEU A 233 7.62 -11.22 -12.46
C LEU A 233 8.32 -12.53 -12.82
N SER A 234 8.93 -13.18 -11.83
CA SER A 234 9.63 -14.45 -11.97
C SER A 234 8.94 -15.51 -11.11
N LEU A 235 8.69 -16.68 -11.69
CA LEU A 235 8.02 -17.81 -11.05
C LEU A 235 8.94 -19.04 -11.15
N SER A 236 9.27 -19.67 -10.03
CA SER A 236 10.19 -20.82 -9.96
C SER A 236 9.62 -21.96 -9.13
N LEU A 237 9.09 -22.98 -9.81
CA LEU A 237 8.48 -24.16 -9.20
C LEU A 237 9.51 -25.27 -8.94
N LYS A 238 10.53 -24.95 -8.14
CA LYS A 238 11.62 -25.86 -7.77
C LYS A 238 11.47 -26.34 -6.33
N ASP A 239 12.06 -27.49 -6.04
CA ASP A 239 12.15 -28.08 -4.70
C ASP A 239 10.78 -28.19 -4.02
N ARG A 240 10.68 -27.78 -2.75
CA ARG A 240 9.45 -27.80 -1.94
C ARG A 240 8.30 -26.95 -2.50
N HIS A 241 8.60 -25.97 -3.36
CA HIS A 241 7.59 -25.01 -3.81
C HIS A 241 6.53 -25.63 -4.72
N ILE A 242 6.84 -26.76 -5.38
CA ILE A 242 5.85 -27.44 -6.22
C ILE A 242 4.68 -28.01 -5.39
N ALA A 243 4.94 -28.47 -4.16
CA ALA A 243 3.87 -28.99 -3.29
C ALA A 243 2.92 -27.87 -2.85
N GLU A 244 3.47 -26.70 -2.51
CA GLU A 244 2.67 -25.51 -2.19
C GLU A 244 1.88 -25.03 -3.40
N ALA A 245 2.49 -25.01 -4.60
CA ALA A 245 1.80 -24.67 -5.84
C ALA A 245 0.65 -25.64 -6.16
N MET A 246 0.87 -26.96 -6.02
CA MET A 246 -0.16 -27.98 -6.23
C MET A 246 -1.32 -27.86 -5.24
N ARG A 247 -1.02 -27.52 -3.97
CA ARG A 247 -2.04 -27.27 -2.94
C ARG A 247 -2.90 -26.08 -3.31
N ARG A 248 -2.28 -24.93 -3.59
CA ARG A 248 -3.00 -23.70 -3.99
C ARG A 248 -3.84 -23.94 -5.24
N TRP A 249 -3.25 -24.58 -6.26
CA TRP A 249 -3.97 -24.96 -7.48
C TRP A 249 -5.20 -25.86 -7.21
N ALA A 250 -5.10 -26.77 -6.23
CA ALA A 250 -6.21 -27.64 -5.86
C ALA A 250 -7.34 -26.92 -5.10
N GLU A 251 -7.02 -25.87 -4.33
CA GLU A 251 -7.97 -25.08 -3.53
C GLU A 251 -8.81 -24.10 -4.37
N GLU A 252 -8.28 -23.67 -5.52
CA GLU A 252 -8.88 -22.59 -6.31
C GLU A 252 -10.26 -22.97 -6.90
N GLN A 253 -11.32 -22.25 -6.57
CA GLN A 253 -12.65 -22.45 -7.17
C GLN A 253 -13.28 -21.13 -7.58
N PRO A 254 -14.04 -21.08 -8.69
CA PRO A 254 -14.45 -22.17 -9.58
C PRO A 254 -13.56 -22.37 -10.83
N ASN A 255 -12.54 -21.52 -11.06
CA ASN A 255 -11.72 -21.56 -12.27
C ASN A 255 -10.44 -22.41 -12.03
N PRO A 256 -10.11 -23.40 -12.87
CA PRO A 256 -8.95 -24.31 -12.66
C PRO A 256 -7.56 -23.69 -12.92
N VAL A 257 -7.50 -22.39 -13.17
CA VAL A 257 -6.23 -21.66 -13.40
C VAL A 257 -5.46 -21.60 -12.08
N PHE A 258 -4.16 -21.89 -12.11
CA PHE A 258 -3.29 -21.74 -10.95
C PHE A 258 -2.94 -20.27 -10.75
N ARG A 259 -3.25 -19.72 -9.57
CA ARG A 259 -2.73 -18.42 -9.13
C ARG A 259 -1.56 -18.62 -8.16
N PRO A 260 -0.33 -18.25 -8.58
CA PRO A 260 0.81 -18.24 -7.68
C PRO A 260 0.54 -17.40 -6.42
N GLU A 261 -0.12 -16.25 -6.61
CA GLU A 261 -0.52 -15.32 -5.56
C GLU A 261 -1.84 -14.66 -5.95
N ASP A 262 -2.71 -14.34 -4.99
CA ASP A 262 -4.05 -13.83 -5.28
C ASP A 262 -4.01 -12.47 -5.96
N ILE A 263 -3.39 -11.48 -5.29
CA ILE A 263 -3.34 -10.10 -5.76
C ILE A 263 -2.03 -9.46 -5.32
N LEU A 264 -1.27 -8.97 -6.30
CA LEU A 264 -0.05 -8.20 -6.10
C LEU A 264 -0.38 -6.71 -6.23
N VAL A 265 -0.09 -5.91 -5.20
CA VAL A 265 -0.48 -4.50 -5.16
C VAL A 265 0.71 -3.58 -5.47
N VAL A 266 0.60 -2.83 -6.56
CA VAL A 266 1.52 -1.76 -6.93
C VAL A 266 0.91 -0.42 -6.49
N VAL A 267 1.53 0.21 -5.50
CA VAL A 267 1.05 1.44 -4.88
C VAL A 267 1.74 2.64 -5.50
N LEU A 268 0.96 3.54 -6.13
CA LEU A 268 1.43 4.86 -6.52
C LEU A 268 1.39 5.81 -5.33
N THR A 269 2.48 6.53 -5.07
CA THR A 269 2.49 7.57 -4.03
C THR A 269 1.56 8.72 -4.42
N GLY A 270 0.44 8.88 -3.69
CA GLY A 270 -0.55 9.92 -3.95
C GLY A 270 -1.43 9.68 -5.19
N GLY A 271 -1.44 8.45 -5.71
CA GLY A 271 -2.20 8.07 -6.90
C GLY A 271 -3.07 6.83 -6.68
N LYS A 272 -3.60 6.28 -7.77
CA LYS A 272 -4.36 5.03 -7.75
C LYS A 272 -3.43 3.82 -7.53
N HIS A 273 -3.94 2.79 -6.89
CA HIS A 273 -3.23 1.51 -6.77
C HIS A 273 -3.55 0.63 -7.98
N PHE A 274 -2.57 -0.16 -8.42
CA PHE A 274 -2.78 -1.19 -9.42
C PHE A 274 -2.70 -2.57 -8.79
N PHE A 275 -3.60 -3.43 -9.22
CA PHE A 275 -3.69 -4.82 -8.80
C PHE A 275 -3.22 -5.69 -9.96
N LEU A 276 -2.20 -6.51 -9.73
CA LEU A 276 -1.71 -7.49 -10.67
C LEU A 276 -2.17 -8.87 -10.20
N ILE A 277 -2.76 -9.64 -11.12
CA ILE A 277 -3.31 -10.96 -10.85
C ILE A 277 -2.48 -11.96 -11.67
N PRO A 278 -1.44 -12.58 -11.07
CA PRO A 278 -0.64 -13.58 -11.75
C PRO A 278 -1.43 -14.87 -11.92
N GLN A 279 -1.40 -15.43 -13.13
CA GLN A 279 -2.11 -16.64 -13.50
C GLN A 279 -1.20 -17.54 -14.33
N ALA A 280 -1.37 -18.84 -14.18
CA ALA A 280 -0.61 -19.82 -14.93
C ALA A 280 -1.43 -21.11 -15.12
N ASP A 281 -1.09 -21.86 -16.16
CA ASP A 281 -1.62 -23.20 -16.41
C ASP A 281 -0.62 -24.22 -15.86
N LEU A 282 -0.83 -24.64 -14.61
CA LEU A 282 0.06 -25.59 -13.94
C LEU A 282 -0.04 -26.97 -14.58
N VAL A 283 1.10 -27.51 -15.04
CA VAL A 283 1.21 -28.88 -15.53
C VAL A 283 1.38 -29.82 -14.33
N PRO A 284 0.43 -30.73 -14.09
CA PRO A 284 0.53 -31.66 -12.98
C PRO A 284 1.73 -32.60 -13.10
N THR A 285 2.35 -32.91 -11.96
CA THR A 285 3.47 -33.84 -11.84
C THR A 285 3.24 -34.77 -10.66
N CYS A 286 3.88 -35.94 -10.64
CA CYS A 286 3.89 -36.81 -9.46
C CYS A 286 4.74 -36.24 -8.31
N PHE A 287 5.52 -35.19 -8.54
CA PHE A 287 6.36 -34.54 -7.53
C PHE A 287 5.53 -33.56 -6.69
N GLY A 288 5.70 -33.62 -5.37
CA GLY A 288 4.99 -32.73 -4.42
C GLY A 288 3.56 -33.15 -4.10
N LEU A 289 3.10 -34.30 -4.58
CA LEU A 289 1.84 -34.88 -4.14
C LEU A 289 1.96 -35.39 -2.70
N PRO A 290 0.93 -35.20 -1.84
CA PRO A 290 0.88 -35.85 -0.55
C PRO A 290 0.95 -37.37 -0.69
N LEU A 291 1.59 -38.06 0.25
CA LEU A 291 1.73 -39.52 0.27
C LEU A 291 0.37 -40.22 0.22
N ALA A 292 -0.65 -39.63 0.86
CA ALA A 292 -2.02 -40.13 0.82
C ALA A 292 -2.60 -40.19 -0.61
N VAL A 293 -2.18 -39.28 -1.49
CA VAL A 293 -2.56 -39.20 -2.91
C VAL A 293 -1.63 -40.09 -3.75
N ALA A 294 -0.31 -39.93 -3.60
CA ALA A 294 0.69 -40.66 -4.38
C ALA A 294 0.55 -42.19 -4.23
N CYS A 295 0.27 -42.68 -3.02
CA CYS A 295 0.05 -44.10 -2.76
C CYS A 295 -1.29 -44.64 -3.32
N ARG A 296 -2.20 -43.78 -3.77
CA ARG A 296 -3.49 -44.16 -4.35
C ARG A 296 -3.54 -44.01 -5.86
N LEU A 297 -2.47 -43.59 -6.52
CA LEU A 297 -2.45 -43.47 -7.98
C LEU A 297 -2.63 -44.84 -8.66
N ALA A 298 -3.70 -44.98 -9.45
CA ALA A 298 -3.95 -46.19 -10.24
C ALA A 298 -3.30 -46.10 -11.63
N ARG A 299 -3.06 -44.88 -12.13
CA ARG A 299 -2.46 -44.55 -13.44
C ARG A 299 -1.54 -43.32 -13.28
N PRO A 300 -0.64 -43.05 -14.24
CA PRO A 300 0.26 -41.91 -14.18
C PRO A 300 -0.50 -40.58 -14.10
N VAL A 301 0.09 -39.59 -13.43
CA VAL A 301 -0.54 -38.28 -13.19
C VAL A 301 -0.96 -37.59 -14.49
N SER A 302 -0.17 -37.69 -15.54
CA SER A 302 -0.50 -37.14 -16.88
C SER A 302 -1.77 -37.73 -17.52
N ARG A 303 -2.27 -38.87 -17.04
CA ARG A 303 -3.49 -39.54 -17.55
C ARG A 303 -4.70 -39.35 -16.63
N LEU A 304 -4.56 -38.51 -15.61
CA LEU A 304 -5.66 -38.11 -14.74
C LEU A 304 -6.32 -36.84 -15.29
N GLU A 305 -7.63 -36.72 -15.06
CA GLU A 305 -8.31 -35.45 -15.27
C GLU A 305 -7.86 -34.45 -14.19
N PRO A 306 -7.58 -33.19 -14.55
CA PRO A 306 -7.11 -32.18 -13.60
C PRO A 306 -8.03 -32.02 -12.39
N ASP A 307 -9.35 -32.03 -12.58
CA ASP A 307 -10.31 -31.84 -11.50
C ASP A 307 -10.33 -33.00 -10.50
N ASP A 308 -10.13 -34.24 -10.98
CA ASP A 308 -10.03 -35.43 -10.13
C ASP A 308 -8.77 -35.36 -9.26
N LEU A 309 -7.64 -34.95 -9.85
CA LEU A 309 -6.39 -34.77 -9.11
C LEU A 309 -6.50 -33.67 -8.06
N ARG A 310 -7.12 -32.53 -8.40
CA ARG A 310 -7.38 -31.43 -7.47
C ARG A 310 -8.30 -31.86 -6.33
N ALA A 311 -9.32 -32.68 -6.62
CA ALA A 311 -10.19 -33.24 -5.60
C ALA A 311 -9.41 -34.16 -4.63
N ALA A 312 -8.55 -35.03 -5.16
CA ALA A 312 -7.70 -35.91 -4.38
C ALA A 312 -6.72 -35.13 -3.46
N ILE A 313 -6.10 -34.07 -3.97
CA ILE A 313 -5.20 -33.20 -3.18
C ILE A 313 -5.98 -32.50 -2.06
N ARG A 314 -7.18 -31.97 -2.34
CA ARG A 314 -8.05 -31.35 -1.33
C ARG A 314 -8.43 -32.33 -0.21
N LEU A 315 -8.78 -33.57 -0.57
CA LEU A 315 -9.10 -34.61 0.42
C LEU A 315 -7.92 -34.90 1.35
N ALA A 316 -6.70 -34.93 0.82
CA ALA A 316 -5.50 -35.17 1.63
C ALA A 316 -5.23 -34.04 2.65
N TYR A 317 -5.41 -32.78 2.26
CA TYR A 317 -5.13 -31.63 3.15
C TYR A 317 -6.22 -31.31 4.17
N ARG A 318 -7.50 -31.69 3.94
CA ARG A 318 -8.57 -31.56 4.96
C ARG A 318 -8.20 -32.22 6.29
N ARG A 319 -7.53 -33.37 6.23
CA ARG A 319 -7.10 -34.14 7.42
C ARG A 319 -6.01 -33.41 8.22
N GLY A 320 -5.14 -32.64 7.56
CA GLY A 320 -4.04 -31.90 8.20
C GLY A 320 -4.51 -30.65 8.95
N SER A 321 -5.54 -29.96 8.44
CA SER A 321 -6.04 -28.72 9.07
C SER A 321 -6.76 -28.96 10.39
N ALA A 322 -7.49 -30.08 10.53
CA ALA A 322 -8.18 -30.43 11.78
C ALA A 322 -7.20 -30.80 12.92
N ALA A 323 -6.03 -31.34 12.58
CA ALA A 323 -4.99 -31.66 13.56
C ALA A 323 -4.24 -30.41 14.06
N ALA A 324 -4.16 -29.34 13.26
CA ALA A 324 -3.36 -28.15 13.55
C ALA A 324 -4.09 -27.04 14.33
N THR A 325 -5.43 -26.94 14.24
CA THR A 325 -6.20 -25.84 14.86
C THR A 325 -6.67 -26.13 16.29
N GLY A 326 -6.49 -27.35 16.80
CA GLY A 326 -6.97 -27.75 18.13
C GLY A 326 -8.50 -27.67 18.28
N GLU A 327 -9.24 -27.53 17.18
CA GLU A 327 -10.68 -27.65 17.17
C GLU A 327 -11.07 -29.12 17.39
N ASN A 328 -12.16 -29.34 18.14
CA ASN A 328 -12.56 -30.67 18.58
C ASN A 328 -12.75 -31.62 17.37
N PRO A 329 -11.94 -32.69 17.24
CA PRO A 329 -12.00 -33.59 16.08
C PRO A 329 -13.39 -34.22 15.89
N ASP A 330 -14.20 -34.31 16.95
CA ASP A 330 -15.57 -34.84 16.93
C ASP A 330 -16.57 -34.02 16.07
N LYS A 331 -16.21 -32.83 15.56
CA LYS A 331 -17.11 -32.01 14.74
C LYS A 331 -17.05 -32.35 13.24
N TYR A 332 -16.01 -33.05 12.81
CA TYR A 332 -15.81 -33.54 11.45
C TYR A 332 -15.18 -34.94 11.53
N ASP A 333 -15.82 -35.83 12.28
CA ASP A 333 -15.48 -37.25 12.33
C ASP A 333 -15.96 -37.92 11.02
N ASP A 334 -15.32 -37.55 9.91
CA ASP A 334 -15.37 -38.35 8.70
C ASP A 334 -14.53 -39.60 8.99
N ASP A 335 -15.19 -40.70 9.34
CA ASP A 335 -14.59 -42.02 9.58
C ASP A 335 -13.49 -42.31 8.54
N VAL A 336 -12.38 -42.96 8.92
CA VAL A 336 -11.30 -43.34 7.97
C VAL A 336 -11.86 -44.12 6.76
N GLU A 337 -12.92 -44.91 6.98
CA GLU A 337 -13.68 -45.58 5.93
C GLU A 337 -14.36 -44.61 4.95
N SER A 338 -14.87 -43.46 5.42
CA SER A 338 -15.49 -42.42 4.58
C SER A 338 -14.47 -41.74 3.67
N VAL A 339 -13.22 -41.56 4.13
CA VAL A 339 -12.14 -40.95 3.33
C VAL A 339 -11.65 -41.92 2.26
N SER A 340 -11.38 -43.18 2.61
CA SER A 340 -11.03 -44.22 1.62
C SER A 340 -12.16 -44.40 0.59
N ALA A 341 -13.43 -44.37 1.02
CA ALA A 341 -14.58 -44.37 0.11
C ALA A 341 -14.60 -43.14 -0.81
N SER A 342 -14.28 -41.95 -0.29
CA SER A 342 -14.22 -40.70 -1.07
C SER A 342 -13.12 -40.76 -2.15
N PHE A 343 -11.94 -41.31 -1.83
CA PHE A 343 -10.90 -41.57 -2.84
C PHE A 343 -11.36 -42.62 -3.88
N GLY A 344 -12.06 -43.66 -3.44
CA GLY A 344 -12.58 -44.71 -4.33
C GLY A 344 -13.63 -44.23 -5.33
N GLN A 345 -14.25 -43.07 -5.10
CA GLN A 345 -15.17 -42.44 -6.05
C GLN A 345 -14.46 -41.63 -7.14
N LEU A 346 -13.17 -41.28 -6.97
CA LEU A 346 -12.41 -40.49 -7.93
C LEU A 346 -11.78 -41.38 -9.02
N PRO A 347 -12.09 -41.15 -10.32
CA PRO A 347 -11.52 -41.93 -11.41
C PRO A 347 -9.99 -41.89 -11.45
N GLY A 348 -9.34 -43.06 -11.42
CA GLY A 348 -7.88 -43.17 -11.47
C GLY A 348 -7.18 -43.18 -10.12
N PHE A 349 -7.95 -43.21 -9.03
CA PHE A 349 -7.46 -43.43 -7.68
C PHE A 349 -7.95 -44.78 -7.14
N LEU A 350 -7.14 -45.37 -6.26
CA LEU A 350 -7.46 -46.57 -5.52
C LEU A 350 -8.18 -46.18 -4.23
N THR A 351 -9.19 -46.97 -3.84
CA THR A 351 -9.88 -46.82 -2.55
C THR A 351 -8.90 -46.90 -1.38
N GLU A 352 -8.12 -47.98 -1.36
CA GLU A 352 -7.10 -48.22 -0.35
C GLU A 352 -5.70 -47.81 -0.87
N PRO A 353 -4.88 -47.18 0.00
CA PRO A 353 -3.53 -46.79 -0.38
C PRO A 353 -2.63 -48.01 -0.47
N GLN A 354 -1.72 -48.00 -1.45
CA GLN A 354 -0.57 -48.89 -1.43
C GLN A 354 0.40 -48.48 -0.31
N PRO A 355 1.23 -49.39 0.19
CA PRO A 355 2.19 -49.06 1.24
C PRO A 355 3.28 -48.08 0.79
N LEU A 356 3.50 -47.96 -0.52
CA LEU A 356 4.55 -47.16 -1.14
C LEU A 356 4.06 -46.51 -2.44
N PRO A 357 4.51 -45.29 -2.79
CA PRO A 357 4.26 -44.70 -4.11
C PRO A 357 4.89 -45.52 -5.24
N ARG A 358 4.14 -45.78 -6.30
CA ARG A 358 4.59 -46.64 -7.41
C ARG A 358 5.75 -46.02 -8.17
N GLU A 359 5.77 -44.70 -8.29
CA GLU A 359 6.82 -43.91 -8.94
C GLU A 359 8.16 -44.12 -8.24
N VAL A 360 8.17 -44.03 -6.90
CA VAL A 360 9.39 -44.26 -6.09
C VAL A 360 9.84 -45.71 -6.19
N VAL A 361 8.91 -46.67 -6.09
CA VAL A 361 9.23 -48.10 -6.21
C VAL A 361 9.86 -48.40 -7.57
N ARG A 362 9.32 -47.82 -8.65
CA ARG A 362 9.83 -47.96 -10.01
C ARG A 362 11.24 -47.40 -10.13
N LEU A 363 11.47 -46.19 -9.62
CA LEU A 363 12.78 -45.54 -9.63
C LEU A 363 13.83 -46.34 -8.85
N ILE A 364 13.51 -46.76 -7.61
CA ILE A 364 14.42 -47.54 -6.76
C ILE A 364 14.71 -48.91 -7.39
N ARG A 365 13.70 -49.58 -7.95
CA ARG A 365 13.88 -50.87 -8.66
C ARG A 365 14.83 -50.72 -9.85
N HIS A 366 14.70 -49.63 -10.62
CA HIS A 366 15.57 -49.36 -11.75
C HIS A 366 17.03 -49.14 -11.31
N ILE A 367 17.25 -48.32 -10.26
CA ILE A 367 18.58 -48.13 -9.66
C ILE A 367 19.17 -49.45 -9.17
N ARG A 368 18.38 -50.26 -8.45
CA ARG A 368 18.78 -51.57 -7.92
C ARG A 368 19.25 -52.53 -9.01
N ARG A 369 18.54 -52.57 -10.15
CA ARG A 369 18.83 -53.52 -11.21
C ARG A 369 20.01 -53.12 -12.08
N HIS A 370 20.22 -51.83 -12.31
CA HIS A 370 21.11 -51.36 -13.37
C HIS A 370 22.25 -50.45 -12.90
N HIS A 371 22.13 -49.81 -11.73
CA HIS A 371 23.02 -48.71 -11.36
C HIS A 371 23.74 -48.86 -10.01
N LEU A 372 23.48 -49.91 -9.22
CA LEU A 372 24.13 -50.11 -7.91
C LEU A 372 25.66 -50.12 -7.96
N THR A 373 26.24 -50.48 -9.10
CA THR A 373 27.69 -50.56 -9.32
C THR A 373 28.19 -49.55 -10.34
N THR A 374 27.36 -48.59 -10.77
CA THR A 374 27.80 -47.52 -11.67
C THR A 374 28.72 -46.59 -10.91
N GLN A 375 29.91 -46.31 -11.45
CA GLN A 375 30.88 -45.39 -10.84
C GLN A 375 30.30 -43.98 -10.71
N ASP A 376 30.70 -43.28 -9.65
CA ASP A 376 30.34 -41.89 -9.34
C ASP A 376 28.81 -41.66 -9.30
N LEU A 377 28.08 -42.60 -8.70
CA LEU A 377 26.62 -42.56 -8.65
C LEU A 377 26.09 -41.38 -7.81
N LEU A 378 26.82 -40.98 -6.77
CA LEU A 378 26.48 -39.83 -5.93
C LEU A 378 27.57 -38.76 -6.06
N THR A 379 27.23 -37.67 -6.75
CA THR A 379 28.13 -36.52 -6.95
C THR A 379 27.40 -35.22 -6.67
N ASP A 380 28.16 -34.17 -6.35
CA ASP A 380 27.63 -32.82 -6.15
C ASP A 380 27.19 -32.16 -7.48
N VAL A 381 27.61 -32.72 -8.62
CA VAL A 381 27.25 -32.21 -9.95
C VAL A 381 25.90 -32.77 -10.37
N THR A 382 24.90 -31.89 -10.45
CA THR A 382 23.55 -32.23 -10.90
C THR A 382 23.39 -31.96 -12.40
N ASN A 383 22.78 -32.92 -13.12
CA ASN A 383 22.32 -32.67 -14.49
C ASN A 383 20.82 -32.39 -14.47
N THR A 384 20.46 -31.10 -14.41
CA THR A 384 19.07 -30.64 -14.33
C THR A 384 18.20 -31.15 -15.48
N GLU A 385 18.74 -31.24 -16.70
CA GLU A 385 17.98 -31.69 -17.87
C GLU A 385 17.61 -33.18 -17.76
N GLU A 386 18.57 -34.02 -17.32
CA GLU A 386 18.32 -35.44 -17.10
C GLU A 386 17.37 -35.70 -15.91
N ILE A 387 17.45 -34.89 -14.85
CA ILE A 387 16.51 -34.96 -13.72
C ILE A 387 15.10 -34.62 -14.19
N LEU A 388 14.94 -33.55 -14.98
CA LEU A 388 13.64 -33.15 -15.54
C LEU A 388 13.07 -34.26 -16.43
N ARG A 389 13.88 -34.81 -17.33
CA ARG A 389 13.49 -35.95 -18.18
C ARG A 389 13.09 -37.18 -17.35
N SER A 390 13.81 -37.46 -16.27
CA SER A 390 13.43 -38.55 -15.35
C SER A 390 12.10 -38.26 -14.65
N ALA A 391 11.86 -37.02 -14.22
CA ALA A 391 10.61 -36.61 -13.58
C ALA A 391 9.41 -36.70 -14.55
N GLU A 392 9.59 -36.32 -15.80
CA GLU A 392 8.60 -36.48 -16.87
C GLU A 392 8.27 -37.95 -17.13
N LEU A 393 9.27 -38.84 -17.16
CA LEU A 393 9.05 -40.29 -17.34
C LEU A 393 8.27 -40.91 -16.17
N LEU A 394 8.51 -40.45 -14.94
CA LEU A 394 7.73 -40.88 -13.77
C LEU A 394 6.29 -40.37 -13.81
N THR A 395 6.07 -39.17 -14.37
CA THR A 395 4.75 -38.53 -14.48
C THR A 395 3.90 -39.10 -15.64
N SER A 396 4.56 -39.54 -16.72
CA SER A 396 3.91 -39.87 -18.00
C SER A 396 3.78 -41.35 -18.32
N THR A 397 4.79 -42.13 -17.96
CA THR A 397 4.87 -43.54 -18.38
C THR A 397 4.04 -44.41 -17.45
N ASP A 398 3.45 -45.48 -17.98
CA ASP A 398 2.65 -46.41 -17.19
C ASP A 398 3.42 -46.91 -15.96
N LEU A 399 2.73 -46.95 -14.82
CA LEU A 399 3.32 -47.30 -13.52
C LEU A 399 3.87 -48.74 -13.49
N MET A 400 3.55 -49.53 -14.51
CA MET A 400 3.94 -50.92 -14.69
C MET A 400 5.20 -51.10 -15.55
N ASP A 401 5.53 -50.11 -16.38
CA ASP A 401 6.63 -50.21 -17.33
C ASP A 401 7.97 -49.95 -16.65
N GLU A 402 9.06 -50.48 -17.20
CA GLU A 402 10.41 -50.14 -16.73
C GLU A 402 10.82 -48.73 -17.19
N LEU A 403 11.78 -48.13 -16.48
CA LEU A 403 12.39 -46.88 -16.92
C LEU A 403 13.43 -47.17 -18.02
N PRO A 404 13.58 -46.29 -19.03
CA PRO A 404 14.46 -46.51 -20.17
C PRO A 404 15.96 -46.40 -19.80
N LEU A 405 16.71 -47.50 -20.01
CA LEU A 405 18.12 -47.64 -19.62
C LEU A 405 19.09 -46.65 -20.27
N GLU A 406 18.90 -46.34 -21.55
CA GLU A 406 19.91 -45.64 -22.37
C GLU A 406 19.75 -44.12 -22.39
N SER A 407 18.69 -43.60 -21.75
CA SER A 407 18.28 -42.21 -21.94
C SER A 407 18.80 -41.25 -20.87
N ILE A 408 19.15 -41.75 -19.68
CA ILE A 408 19.45 -40.98 -18.47
C ILE A 408 20.54 -41.71 -17.68
N ALA A 409 21.52 -40.97 -17.14
CA ALA A 409 22.58 -41.58 -16.34
C ALA A 409 22.06 -42.05 -14.98
N GLY A 410 22.64 -43.14 -14.44
CA GLY A 410 22.26 -43.69 -13.13
C GLY A 410 22.30 -42.66 -11.99
N LYS A 411 23.28 -41.76 -12.01
CA LYS A 411 23.40 -40.66 -11.03
C LYS A 411 22.20 -39.71 -11.05
N SER A 412 21.63 -39.46 -12.23
CA SER A 412 20.49 -38.57 -12.41
C SER A 412 19.19 -39.23 -11.92
N TYR A 413 19.05 -40.55 -12.05
CA TYR A 413 17.97 -41.30 -11.41
C TYR A 413 18.06 -41.23 -9.88
N LEU A 414 19.26 -41.38 -9.30
CA LEU A 414 19.45 -41.26 -7.86
C LEU A 414 19.18 -39.82 -7.37
N GLN A 415 19.64 -38.80 -8.09
CA GLN A 415 19.32 -37.39 -7.80
C GLN A 415 17.82 -37.11 -7.91
N THR A 416 17.14 -37.68 -8.90
CA THR A 416 15.67 -37.58 -9.05
C THR A 416 14.93 -38.16 -7.85
N LEU A 417 15.43 -39.25 -7.25
CA LEU A 417 14.87 -39.79 -6.01
C LEU A 417 14.99 -38.78 -4.86
N PHE A 418 16.16 -38.18 -4.67
CA PHE A 418 16.33 -37.15 -3.65
C PHE A 418 15.41 -35.95 -3.89
N VAL A 419 15.33 -35.45 -5.13
CA VAL A 419 14.40 -34.37 -5.51
C VAL A 419 12.95 -34.75 -5.22
N TYR A 420 12.52 -35.98 -5.56
CA TYR A 420 11.17 -36.45 -5.25
C TYR A 420 10.87 -36.38 -3.76
N LEU A 421 11.80 -36.90 -2.95
CA LEU A 421 11.67 -36.84 -1.50
C LEU A 421 11.71 -35.38 -1.00
N GLU A 422 12.45 -34.48 -1.66
CA GLU A 422 12.50 -33.02 -1.40
C GLU A 422 11.22 -32.27 -1.69
N CYS A 423 10.46 -32.72 -2.66
CA CYS A 423 9.18 -32.13 -2.98
C CYS A 423 8.07 -32.59 -2.04
N LEU A 424 8.21 -33.71 -1.31
CA LEU A 424 7.12 -34.24 -0.48
C LEU A 424 6.64 -33.23 0.58
N PRO A 425 5.31 -32.99 0.68
CA PRO A 425 4.74 -32.15 1.73
C PRO A 425 4.66 -32.87 3.09
N ASP A 426 4.71 -34.21 3.11
CA ASP A 426 4.67 -35.01 4.32
C ASP A 426 6.08 -35.17 4.92
N SER A 427 6.19 -35.01 6.24
CA SER A 427 7.41 -35.36 6.96
C SER A 427 7.67 -36.86 6.85
N LEU A 428 8.89 -37.21 6.44
CA LEU A 428 9.36 -38.60 6.42
C LEU A 428 9.78 -39.10 7.80
N LEU A 429 9.94 -38.22 8.79
CA LEU A 429 10.15 -38.63 10.18
C LEU A 429 8.79 -39.07 10.72
N PRO A 430 8.57 -40.39 10.95
CA PRO A 430 7.25 -40.91 11.21
C PRO A 430 6.74 -40.43 12.57
N GLU A 431 5.61 -39.73 12.56
CA GLU A 431 4.78 -39.57 13.76
C GLU A 431 4.04 -40.90 14.06
N PRO A 432 3.71 -41.19 15.34
CA PRO A 432 2.95 -42.39 15.69
C PRO A 432 1.64 -42.46 14.89
N GLY A 433 1.48 -43.49 14.05
CA GLY A 433 0.27 -43.70 13.23
C GLY A 433 0.37 -43.33 11.75
N SER A 434 1.55 -42.93 11.23
CA SER A 434 1.77 -42.73 9.78
C SER A 434 2.53 -43.89 9.12
N PRO A 435 1.85 -44.97 8.69
CA PRO A 435 2.52 -46.14 8.10
C PRO A 435 3.15 -45.83 6.74
N LEU A 436 2.61 -44.90 5.96
CA LEU A 436 3.11 -44.58 4.62
C LEU A 436 4.50 -43.92 4.66
N ALA A 437 4.69 -42.94 5.54
CA ALA A 437 5.99 -42.29 5.72
C ALA A 437 7.04 -43.26 6.26
N ALA A 438 6.66 -44.12 7.23
CA ALA A 438 7.54 -45.15 7.78
C ALA A 438 7.99 -46.17 6.73
N ASN A 439 7.07 -46.67 5.89
CA ASN A 439 7.38 -47.59 4.81
C ASN A 439 8.35 -46.96 3.80
N LEU A 440 8.08 -45.72 3.39
CA LEU A 440 8.92 -45.00 2.44
C LEU A 440 10.32 -44.75 3.01
N LEU A 441 10.41 -44.35 4.29
CA LEU A 441 11.69 -44.17 4.97
C LEU A 441 12.50 -45.48 5.01
N CYS A 442 11.86 -46.59 5.38
CA CYS A 442 12.49 -47.91 5.40
C CYS A 442 13.04 -48.29 4.01
N LEU A 443 12.25 -48.09 2.94
CA LEU A 443 12.68 -48.39 1.57
C LEU A 443 13.90 -47.56 1.15
N VAL A 444 13.92 -46.26 1.50
CA VAL A 444 15.05 -45.37 1.20
C VAL A 444 16.30 -45.76 1.99
N LEU A 445 16.15 -46.15 3.26
CA LEU A 445 17.26 -46.63 4.09
C LEU A 445 17.81 -47.98 3.60
N ASP A 446 16.95 -48.89 3.13
CA ASP A 446 17.39 -50.15 2.52
C ASP A 446 18.21 -49.89 1.25
N LEU A 447 17.77 -48.97 0.37
CA LEU A 447 18.56 -48.58 -0.81
C LEU A 447 19.89 -47.95 -0.39
N ALA A 448 19.89 -47.07 0.62
CA ALA A 448 21.11 -46.44 1.12
C ALA A 448 22.12 -47.48 1.63
N GLN A 449 21.64 -48.51 2.35
CA GLN A 449 22.47 -49.63 2.82
C GLN A 449 23.06 -50.44 1.65
N GLU A 450 22.27 -50.71 0.61
CA GLU A 450 22.72 -51.42 -0.60
C GLU A 450 23.75 -50.61 -1.40
N LEU A 451 23.61 -49.29 -1.47
CA LEU A 451 24.57 -48.40 -2.09
C LEU A 451 25.92 -48.43 -1.36
N LEU A 452 25.91 -48.37 -0.02
CA LEU A 452 27.14 -48.45 0.80
C LEU A 452 27.82 -49.81 0.74
N ALA A 453 27.04 -50.90 0.69
CA ALA A 453 27.57 -52.24 0.50
C ALA A 453 28.28 -52.42 -0.85
N ASN A 454 28.03 -51.54 -1.83
CA ASN A 454 28.71 -51.50 -3.13
C ASN A 454 29.63 -50.28 -3.29
N SER A 455 30.01 -49.61 -2.19
CA SER A 455 30.82 -48.39 -2.18
C SER A 455 32.12 -48.51 -2.98
N ASP A 456 32.79 -49.66 -2.90
CA ASP A 456 34.02 -49.96 -3.67
C ASP A 456 33.83 -49.87 -5.20
N LYS A 457 32.61 -50.09 -5.70
CA LYS A 457 32.29 -50.07 -7.14
C LYS A 457 31.65 -48.77 -7.58
N ASN A 458 30.74 -48.23 -6.77
CA ASN A 458 29.93 -47.06 -7.16
C ASN A 458 30.47 -45.73 -6.65
N GLY A 459 31.50 -45.73 -5.79
CA GLY A 459 32.11 -44.52 -5.24
C GLY A 459 31.25 -43.78 -4.22
N VAL A 460 30.15 -44.38 -3.73
CA VAL A 460 29.25 -43.73 -2.76
C VAL A 460 29.87 -43.78 -1.37
N HIS A 461 30.22 -42.62 -0.85
CA HIS A 461 30.72 -42.47 0.51
C HIS A 461 29.61 -42.21 1.53
N ARG A 462 29.71 -42.86 2.69
CA ARG A 462 28.75 -42.74 3.81
C ARG A 462 28.45 -41.29 4.20
N ASP A 463 29.49 -40.46 4.34
CA ASP A 463 29.32 -39.08 4.82
C ASP A 463 28.57 -38.19 3.82
N LEU A 464 28.71 -38.43 2.51
CA LEU A 464 27.96 -37.71 1.49
C LEU A 464 26.49 -38.17 1.46
N LEU A 465 26.27 -39.49 1.52
CA LEU A 465 24.93 -40.07 1.53
C LEU A 465 24.12 -39.65 2.76
N CYS A 466 24.72 -39.68 3.95
CA CYS A 466 24.09 -39.22 5.19
C CYS A 466 23.71 -37.74 5.12
N ARG A 467 24.54 -36.88 4.51
CA ARG A 467 24.23 -35.45 4.33
C ARG A 467 23.03 -35.22 3.40
N GLN A 468 22.97 -35.93 2.27
CA GLN A 468 21.82 -35.84 1.35
C GLN A 468 20.53 -36.34 2.01
N LEU A 469 20.58 -37.45 2.75
CA LEU A 469 19.43 -37.96 3.50
C LEU A 469 19.02 -37.04 4.65
N ALA A 470 19.97 -36.45 5.38
CA ALA A 470 19.67 -35.50 6.45
C ALA A 470 18.96 -34.26 5.89
N ARG A 471 19.44 -33.70 4.77
CA ARG A 471 18.75 -32.62 4.04
C ARG A 471 17.31 -33.02 3.69
N VAL A 472 17.10 -34.29 3.34
CA VAL A 472 15.77 -34.82 3.04
C VAL A 472 14.86 -34.95 4.26
N LEU A 473 15.41 -35.32 5.43
CA LEU A 473 14.65 -35.60 6.64
C LEU A 473 14.41 -34.38 7.52
N CYS A 474 15.26 -33.35 7.43
CA CYS A 474 15.14 -32.10 8.20
C CYS A 474 14.09 -31.12 7.63
N LYS A 475 13.08 -31.59 6.89
CA LYS A 475 12.34 -30.71 5.98
C LYS A 475 11.36 -29.75 6.60
N ASP A 476 10.82 -30.05 7.77
CA ASP A 476 9.92 -29.14 8.45
C ASP A 476 10.28 -29.03 9.92
N GLN A 477 10.67 -27.82 10.29
CA GLN A 477 10.86 -27.41 11.67
C GLN A 477 9.75 -26.42 11.98
N PRO A 478 8.79 -26.76 12.84
CA PRO A 478 7.72 -25.84 13.21
C PRO A 478 8.34 -24.58 13.84
N ALA A 479 7.69 -23.43 13.64
CA ALA A 479 8.12 -22.17 14.23
C ALA A 479 8.24 -22.33 15.77
N GLY A 480 9.47 -22.26 16.29
CA GLY A 480 9.77 -22.47 17.72
C GLY A 480 10.48 -23.78 18.09
N SER A 481 10.82 -24.65 17.13
CA SER A 481 11.66 -25.83 17.39
C SER A 481 13.13 -25.48 17.67
N GLU A 482 13.91 -26.46 18.18
CA GLU A 482 15.37 -26.36 18.29
C GLU A 482 16.01 -25.86 16.98
N PRO A 483 17.15 -25.14 17.01
CA PRO A 483 17.79 -24.65 15.79
C PRO A 483 18.01 -25.76 14.76
N ARG A 484 17.68 -25.50 13.49
CA ARG A 484 17.81 -26.45 12.36
C ARG A 484 19.15 -27.21 12.34
N GLN A 485 20.24 -26.52 12.71
CA GLN A 485 21.58 -27.11 12.80
C GLN A 485 21.68 -28.24 13.84
N GLU A 486 21.00 -28.14 14.97
CA GLU A 486 21.02 -29.15 16.03
C GLU A 486 20.21 -30.39 15.63
N SER A 487 19.05 -30.18 14.99
CA SER A 487 18.23 -31.29 14.48
C SER A 487 18.91 -32.02 13.33
N GLU A 488 19.56 -31.30 12.42
CA GLU A 488 20.40 -31.89 11.36
C GLU A 488 21.54 -32.73 11.96
N ARG A 489 22.21 -32.22 13.00
CA ARG A 489 23.27 -32.95 13.69
C ARG A 489 22.77 -34.26 14.32
N ARG A 490 21.60 -34.24 14.97
CA ARG A 490 21.00 -35.45 15.56
C ARG A 490 20.59 -36.47 14.50
N ILE A 491 20.00 -36.01 13.40
CA ILE A 491 19.63 -36.88 12.27
C ILE A 491 20.88 -37.51 11.65
N LEU A 492 21.95 -36.74 11.45
CA LEU A 492 23.23 -37.25 10.96
C LEU A 492 23.83 -38.32 11.89
N ASP A 493 23.80 -38.10 13.19
CA ASP A 493 24.26 -39.08 14.18
C ASP A 493 23.42 -40.37 14.11
N CYS A 494 22.09 -40.26 14.09
CA CYS A 494 21.18 -41.40 13.90
C CYS A 494 21.45 -42.16 12.58
N LEU A 495 21.55 -41.46 11.46
CA LEU A 495 21.85 -42.06 10.15
C LEU A 495 23.21 -42.77 10.16
N SER A 496 24.23 -42.18 10.79
CA SER A 496 25.57 -42.78 10.89
C SER A 496 25.59 -44.08 11.71
N ARG A 497 24.67 -44.23 12.67
CA ARG A 497 24.50 -45.45 13.48
C ARG A 497 23.63 -46.50 12.79
N CYS A 498 22.65 -46.06 12.01
CA CYS A 498 21.72 -46.94 11.28
C CYS A 498 22.37 -47.54 10.03
N LEU A 499 23.13 -46.75 9.28
CA LEU A 499 23.79 -47.14 8.03
C LEU A 499 25.20 -47.69 8.29
N SER A 500 25.55 -48.78 7.62
CA SER A 500 26.88 -49.39 7.71
C SER A 500 27.39 -49.85 6.34
N ASP A 501 28.68 -50.13 6.21
CA ASP A 501 29.21 -50.68 4.96
C ASP A 501 29.01 -52.21 4.86
N GLN A 502 28.50 -52.83 5.93
CA GLN A 502 28.25 -54.27 5.97
C GLN A 502 26.89 -54.62 5.33
N PRO A 503 26.79 -55.67 4.52
CA PRO A 503 25.50 -56.09 3.95
C PRO A 503 24.53 -56.45 5.08
N ARG A 504 23.31 -55.92 5.01
CA ARG A 504 22.18 -56.29 5.87
C ARG A 504 21.04 -56.79 4.99
N GLU A 505 20.24 -57.72 5.50
CA GLU A 505 19.02 -58.11 4.79
C GLU A 505 18.08 -56.89 4.70
N PRO A 506 17.53 -56.59 3.51
CA PRO A 506 16.60 -55.48 3.33
C PRO A 506 15.33 -55.76 4.13
N ARG A 507 14.83 -54.74 4.83
CA ARG A 507 13.58 -54.84 5.60
C ARG A 507 12.37 -54.90 4.69
N PHE A 508 12.47 -54.35 3.47
CA PHE A 508 11.44 -54.37 2.44
C PHE A 508 11.90 -55.17 1.21
N ARG A 509 11.26 -56.32 0.94
CA ARG A 509 11.48 -57.08 -0.30
C ARG A 509 10.47 -56.66 -1.36
N LEU A 510 10.93 -55.97 -2.40
CA LEU A 510 10.11 -55.71 -3.59
C LEU A 510 9.80 -57.06 -4.27
N PRO A 511 8.52 -57.41 -4.54
CA PRO A 511 8.18 -58.69 -5.15
C PRO A 511 8.84 -58.86 -6.52
N ALA A 512 9.32 -60.07 -6.78
CA ALA A 512 10.09 -60.44 -7.98
C ALA A 512 9.21 -60.76 -9.21
N GLY A 513 7.88 -60.73 -9.09
CA GLY A 513 6.92 -61.07 -10.14
C GLY A 513 6.00 -59.90 -10.49
N ALA A 514 5.56 -59.86 -11.74
CA ALA A 514 4.74 -58.84 -12.41
C ALA A 514 3.78 -58.03 -11.52
N LEU A 515 3.56 -56.77 -11.88
CA LEU A 515 2.52 -55.90 -11.33
C LEU A 515 1.07 -56.37 -11.64
N GLY A 516 0.86 -57.68 -11.76
CA GLY A 516 -0.37 -58.30 -12.25
C GLY A 516 -1.44 -58.56 -11.19
N SER A 517 -1.31 -58.06 -9.95
CA SER A 517 -2.42 -58.09 -9.01
C SER A 517 -2.69 -56.70 -8.44
N SER A 518 -3.97 -56.32 -8.43
CA SER A 518 -4.54 -55.23 -7.64
C SER A 518 -4.44 -55.51 -6.12
N GLN A 519 -3.59 -56.44 -5.70
CA GLN A 519 -3.42 -56.79 -4.30
C GLN A 519 -2.34 -55.91 -3.67
N PRO A 520 -2.55 -55.47 -2.41
CA PRO A 520 -1.56 -54.72 -1.68
C PRO A 520 -0.24 -55.51 -1.61
N LEU A 521 0.87 -54.81 -1.80
CA LEU A 521 2.20 -55.34 -1.48
C LEU A 521 2.15 -55.88 -0.04
N PRO A 522 2.45 -57.16 0.20
CA PRO A 522 2.53 -57.66 1.56
C PRO A 522 3.68 -56.93 2.29
N LEU A 523 3.37 -56.50 3.52
CA LEU A 523 4.28 -55.83 4.45
C LEU A 523 5.53 -56.66 4.75
#